data_AF-A0A957SPN6-F1
#
_entry.id   AF-A0A957SPN6-F1
#
_cell.length_a   1.000
_cell.length_b   1.000
_cell.length_c   1.000
_cell.angle_alpha   90.00
_cell.angle_beta   90.00
_cell.angle_gamma   90.00
#
_symmetry.space_group_name_H-M   'P 1'
#
loop_
_entity.id
_entity.type
_entity.pdbx_description
1 polymer ?
#
loop_
_entity_poly.entity_id
_entity_poly.type
_entity_poly.pdbx_seq_one_letter_code
_entity_poly.pdbx_strand_id
1 'polypeptide(L)' 'MEGKSCVTRPNIIFILIDDLGWRDLSCYGSQFYETPNLDRLAASGMRFTDAYAACPVCSPTRASI' A
#
# COMPACT_ATOMS: atom_id res chain seq x y z
N MET A 1 -1.65 11.75 -41.19
CA MET A 1 -2.64 12.10 -40.15
C MET A 1 -2.20 11.40 -38.89
N GLU A 2 -1.50 12.11 -38.00
CA GLU A 2 -0.91 11.53 -36.80
C GLU A 2 -1.99 11.38 -35.72
N GLY A 3 -2.29 10.14 -35.32
CA GLY A 3 -3.28 9.84 -34.29
C GLY A 3 -2.76 10.19 -32.90
N LYS A 4 -3.38 11.16 -32.23
CA LYS A 4 -3.14 11.44 -30.80
C LYS A 4 -3.51 10.19 -30.00
N SER A 5 -2.53 9.49 -29.43
CA SER A 5 -2.79 8.47 -28.42
C SER A 5 -3.36 9.17 -27.18
N CYS A 6 -4.63 8.95 -26.90
CA CYS A 6 -5.24 9.43 -25.66
C CYS A 6 -4.70 8.59 -24.50
N VAL A 7 -3.63 9.07 -23.86
CA VAL A 7 -3.18 8.52 -22.59
C VAL A 7 -4.33 8.69 -21.60
N THR A 8 -5.03 7.60 -21.31
CA THR A 8 -6.11 7.60 -20.33
C THR A 8 -5.52 7.94 -18.97
N ARG A 9 -6.02 9.01 -18.34
CA ARG A 9 -5.58 9.38 -17.00
C ARG A 9 -5.92 8.23 -16.04
N PRO A 10 -4.93 7.67 -15.32
CA PRO A 10 -5.20 6.59 -14.39
C PRO A 10 -6.01 7.10 -13.19
N ASN A 11 -6.86 6.24 -12.65
CA ASN A 11 -7.46 6.45 -11.33
C ASN A 11 -6.46 6.03 -10.26
N ILE A 12 -6.32 6.83 -9.21
CA ILE A 12 -5.44 6.54 -8.08
C ILE A 12 -6.31 6.27 -6.86
N ILE A 13 -6.18 5.09 -6.27
CA ILE A 13 -6.85 4.71 -5.03
C ILE A 13 -5.76 4.64 -3.95
N PHE A 14 -5.86 5.52 -2.95
CA PHE A 14 -4.97 5.50 -1.78
C PHE A 14 -5.68 4.84 -0.60
N ILE A 15 -5.10 3.76 -0.09
CA ILE A 15 -5.62 3.00 1.05
C ILE A 15 -4.62 3.19 2.20
N LEU A 16 -5.09 3.76 3.30
CA LEU A 16 -4.35 3.92 4.55
C LEU A 16 -5.07 3.16 5.66
N ILE A 17 -4.33 2.37 6.44
CA ILE A 17 -4.86 1.55 7.53
C ILE A 17 -4.26 2.09 8.83
N ASP A 18 -5.11 2.36 9.83
CA ASP A 18 -4.67 2.83 11.15
C ASP A 18 -4.16 1.65 12.00
N ASP A 19 -3.10 1.86 12.75
CA ASP A 19 -2.49 0.90 13.69
C ASP A 19 -2.17 -0.51 13.14
N LEU A 20 -1.91 -0.65 11.83
CA LEU A 20 -1.47 -1.93 11.25
C LEU A 20 0.03 -2.17 11.51
N GLY A 21 0.33 -3.25 12.24
CA GLY A 21 1.69 -3.67 12.54
C GLY A 21 2.42 -4.25 11.33
N TRP A 22 3.74 -4.07 11.32
CA TRP A 22 4.62 -4.54 10.24
C TRP A 22 4.49 -6.04 9.93
N ARG A 23 4.24 -6.87 10.95
CA ARG A 23 4.16 -8.33 10.83
C ARG A 23 2.74 -8.87 10.78
N ASP A 24 1.73 -8.01 10.67
CA ASP A 24 0.34 -8.45 10.78
C ASP A 24 -0.16 -9.14 9.50
N LEU A 25 0.40 -8.81 8.33
CA LEU A 25 0.01 -9.40 7.05
C LEU A 25 0.82 -10.66 6.71
N SER A 26 0.18 -11.63 6.07
CA SER A 26 0.84 -12.88 5.62
C SER A 26 1.98 -12.61 4.63
N CYS A 27 1.83 -11.65 3.72
CA CYS A 27 2.91 -11.20 2.83
C CYS A 27 4.13 -10.56 3.54
N TYR A 28 4.04 -10.24 4.84
CA TYR A 28 5.15 -9.82 5.69
C TYR A 28 5.55 -10.87 6.74
N GLY A 29 5.01 -12.09 6.64
CA GLY A 29 5.40 -13.24 7.46
C GLY A 29 4.44 -13.58 8.61
N SER A 30 3.25 -12.96 8.68
CA SER A 30 2.21 -13.38 9.61
C SER A 30 1.79 -14.83 9.32
N GLN A 31 1.70 -15.65 10.37
CA GLN A 31 1.10 -16.99 10.31
C GLN A 31 -0.25 -17.06 11.03
N PHE A 32 -0.68 -15.95 11.65
CA PHE A 32 -1.89 -15.91 12.46
C PHE A 32 -3.08 -15.32 11.69
N TYR A 33 -2.84 -14.30 10.85
CA TYR A 33 -3.88 -13.62 10.08
C TYR A 33 -3.86 -14.05 8.61
N GLU A 34 -5.05 -14.29 8.07
CA GLU A 34 -5.23 -14.54 6.63
C GLU A 34 -5.56 -13.23 5.91
N THR A 35 -4.66 -12.77 5.03
CA THR A 35 -4.85 -11.52 4.27
C THR A 35 -4.79 -11.71 2.75
N PRO A 36 -5.62 -12.62 2.17
CA PRO A 36 -5.46 -13.07 0.78
C PRO A 36 -5.60 -11.95 -0.26
N ASN A 37 -6.42 -10.94 0.01
CA ASN A 37 -6.58 -9.79 -0.89
C ASN A 37 -5.34 -8.89 -0.92
N LEU A 38 -4.70 -8.67 0.24
CA LEU A 38 -3.48 -7.88 0.34
C LEU A 38 -2.27 -8.66 -0.19
N ASP A 39 -2.25 -9.97 0.03
CA ASP A 39 -1.21 -10.85 -0.53
C ASP A 39 -1.24 -10.84 -2.05
N ARG A 40 -2.44 -10.95 -2.65
CA ARG A 40 -2.61 -10.85 -4.11
C ARG A 40 -2.16 -9.48 -4.62
N LEU A 41 -2.50 -8.40 -3.91
CA LEU A 41 -2.06 -7.05 -4.28
C LEU A 41 -0.53 -6.96 -4.26
N ALA A 42 0.11 -7.42 -3.20
CA ALA A 42 1.56 -7.44 -3.06
C ALA A 42 2.26 -8.29 -4.13
N ALA A 43 1.68 -9.44 -4.51
CA ALA A 43 2.22 -10.33 -5.54
C ALA A 43 2.10 -9.76 -6.97
N SER A 44 1.03 -8.99 -7.25
CA SER A 44 0.80 -8.37 -8.57
C SER A 44 1.49 -7.01 -8.75
N GLY A 45 2.10 -6.49 -7.68
CA GLY A 45 2.65 -5.14 -7.64
C GLY A 45 4.03 -5.09 -7.03
N MET A 46 4.29 -4.00 -6.30
CA MET A 46 5.54 -3.79 -5.58
C MET A 46 5.26 -3.75 -4.08
N ARG A 47 6.09 -4.45 -3.29
CA ARG A 47 6.04 -4.47 -1.83
C ARG A 47 7.33 -3.88 -1.28
N PHE A 48 7.21 -2.84 -0.47
CA PHE A 48 8.33 -2.20 0.21
C PHE A 48 8.61 -2.91 1.53
N THR A 49 9.85 -3.33 1.77
CA THR A 49 10.27 -3.97 3.03
C THR A 49 10.78 -3.00 4.08
N ASP A 50 10.94 -1.73 3.71
CA ASP A 50 11.54 -0.68 4.54
C ASP A 50 10.75 0.63 4.37
N ALA A 51 9.48 0.61 4.79
CA ALA A 51 8.55 1.73 4.69
C ALA A 51 8.24 2.31 6.08
N TYR A 52 8.98 3.34 6.48
CA TYR A 52 8.87 3.95 7.81
C TYR A 52 7.80 5.04 7.85
N ALA A 53 6.97 5.02 8.90
CA ALA A 53 6.13 6.16 9.24
C ALA A 53 7.00 7.32 9.74
N ALA A 54 6.63 8.55 9.41
CA ALA A 54 7.34 9.74 9.88
C ALA A 54 7.29 9.91 11.42
N CYS A 55 6.28 9.33 12.07
CA CYS A 55 6.03 9.44 13.51
C CYS A 55 5.29 8.20 14.03
N PRO A 56 5.43 7.81 15.31
CA PRO A 56 4.67 6.70 15.89
C PRO A 56 3.25 7.08 16.36
N VAL A 57 2.69 8.22 15.93
CA VAL A 57 1.32 8.64 16.31
C VAL A 57 0.53 9.12 15.09
N CYS A 58 -0.79 8.90 15.10
CA CYS A 58 -1.60 8.94 13.88
C CYS A 58 -1.65 10.33 13.23
N SER A 59 -1.89 11.40 14.00
CA SER A 59 -2.05 12.76 13.46
C SER A 59 -0.82 13.29 12.70
N PRO A 60 0.40 13.28 13.26
CA PRO A 60 1.60 13.72 12.54
C PRO A 60 1.98 12.79 11.39
N THR A 61 1.73 11.48 11.48
CA THR A 61 1.95 10.55 10.35
C THR A 61 1.02 10.89 9.19
N ARG A 62 -0.27 11.09 9.44
CA ARG A 62 -1.22 11.49 8.40
C ARG A 62 -0.92 12.86 7.83
N ALA A 63 -0.45 13.80 8.64
CA ALA A 63 -0.06 15.13 8.15
C ALA A 63 1.19 15.11 7.26
N SER A 64 2.00 14.04 7.29
CA SER A 64 3.21 13.89 6.48
C SER A 64 2.99 13.29 5.09
N ILE A 65 1.78 12.78 4.81
CA ILE A 65 1.38 12.11 3.56
C ILE A 65 0.48 13.07 2.77
#